data_AF-A0A843M9E7-F1
#
_entry.id   AF-A0A843M9E7-F1
#
_cell.length_a   1.000
_cell.length_b   1.000
_cell.length_c   1.000
_cell.angle_alpha   90.00
_cell.angle_beta   90.00
_cell.angle_gamma   90.00
#
_symmetry.space_group_name_H-M   'P 1'
#
loop_
_entity.id
_entity.type
_entity.pdbx_description
1 polymer ?
#
loop_
_entity_poly.entity_id
_entity_poly.type
_entity_poly.pdbx_seq_one_letter_code
_entity_poly.pdbx_strand_id
1 'polypeptide(L)'
;MAGLFYNMMKEEWRIHSTMFGSLNFTLFPVMICAIAFMGTFLLPLIQASMPINDLVILIHAQYLMLGFMVGAFGLLGNEVMNRRFGQASLLAFSARTLPISPRYIFTIFVLKDTLYYFFLWIFPLGAGFLVGSLFTGTPVFYPLNILLTLTLSFLTGMSVVFFLSS
;
A
#
# COMPACT_ATOMS: atom_id res chain seq x y z
N MET A 1 -0.32 -8.54 -21.75
CA MET A 1 0.33 -8.15 -20.48
C MET A 1 -0.20 -6.83 -19.95
N ALA A 2 0.01 -5.69 -20.64
CA ALA A 2 -0.44 -4.38 -20.15
C ALA A 2 -1.96 -4.24 -19.97
N GLY A 3 -2.76 -4.84 -20.86
CA GLY A 3 -4.22 -4.74 -20.80
C GLY A 3 -4.86 -5.35 -19.55
N LEU A 4 -4.34 -6.48 -19.06
CA LEU A 4 -4.90 -7.15 -17.87
C LEU A 4 -4.59 -6.37 -16.60
N PHE A 5 -3.33 -5.96 -16.43
CA PHE A 5 -2.88 -5.11 -15.34
C PHE A 5 -3.67 -3.79 -15.30
N TYR A 6 -3.83 -3.15 -16.46
CA TYR A 6 -4.60 -1.91 -16.58
C TYR A 6 -6.09 -2.09 -16.22
N ASN A 7 -6.71 -3.20 -16.64
CA ASN A 7 -8.10 -3.49 -16.32
C ASN A 7 -8.30 -3.79 -14.82
N MET A 8 -7.35 -4.49 -14.18
CA MET A 8 -7.38 -4.73 -12.73
C MET A 8 -7.19 -3.43 -11.92
N MET A 9 -6.27 -2.57 -12.34
CA MET A 9 -6.06 -1.26 -11.73
C MET A 9 -7.31 -0.37 -11.86
N LYS A 10 -7.95 -0.37 -13.04
CA LYS A 10 -9.22 0.34 -13.26
C LYS A 10 -10.36 -0.20 -12.41
N GLU A 11 -10.43 -1.51 -12.24
CA GLU A 11 -11.46 -2.15 -11.43
C GLU A 11 -11.33 -1.76 -9.96
N GLU A 12 -10.12 -1.82 -9.40
CA GLU A 12 -9.89 -1.37 -8.04
C GLU A 12 -10.20 0.11 -7.87
N TRP A 13 -9.72 0.93 -8.80
CA TRP A 13 -10.04 2.36 -8.81
C TRP A 13 -11.56 2.58 -8.80
N ARG A 14 -12.31 1.82 -9.60
CA ARG A 14 -13.78 1.89 -9.64
C ARG A 14 -14.40 1.45 -8.31
N ILE A 15 -13.95 0.36 -7.71
CA ILE A 15 -14.46 -0.14 -6.42
C ILE A 15 -14.23 0.91 -5.33
N HIS A 16 -13.00 1.42 -5.21
CA HIS A 16 -12.67 2.45 -4.23
C HIS A 16 -13.39 3.77 -4.50
N SER A 17 -13.49 4.20 -5.76
CA SER A 17 -14.23 5.41 -6.13
C SER A 17 -15.74 5.29 -5.88
N THR A 18 -16.31 4.08 -5.97
CA THR A 18 -17.73 3.85 -5.67
C THR A 18 -17.99 3.83 -4.16
N MET A 19 -17.03 3.33 -3.37
CA MET A 19 -17.15 3.27 -1.90
C MET A 19 -16.81 4.60 -1.20
N PHE A 20 -15.77 5.30 -1.64
CA PHE A 20 -15.26 6.51 -1.00
C PHE A 20 -15.61 7.80 -1.75
N GLY A 21 -16.08 7.70 -2.99
CA GLY A 21 -16.20 8.83 -3.92
C GLY A 21 -14.91 9.04 -4.71
N SER A 22 -15.01 9.25 -6.03
CA SER A 22 -13.85 9.39 -6.93
C SER A 22 -12.92 10.55 -6.53
N LEU A 23 -13.49 11.64 -6.04
CA LEU A 23 -12.73 12.81 -5.59
C LEU A 23 -11.93 12.52 -4.31
N ASN A 24 -12.58 11.95 -3.29
CA ASN A 24 -11.94 11.63 -2.02
C ASN A 24 -10.81 10.62 -2.20
N PHE A 25 -11.00 9.64 -3.08
CA PHE A 25 -9.99 8.64 -3.38
C PHE A 25 -8.75 9.24 -4.06
N THR A 26 -8.95 10.18 -4.99
CA THR A 26 -7.85 10.88 -5.67
C THR A 26 -7.11 11.84 -4.75
N LEU A 27 -7.84 12.48 -3.82
CA LEU A 27 -7.26 13.41 -2.84
C LEU A 27 -6.54 12.70 -1.70
N PHE A 28 -6.78 11.40 -1.50
CA PHE A 28 -6.20 10.66 -0.38
C PHE A 28 -4.66 10.64 -0.36
N PRO A 29 -3.96 10.32 -1.47
CA PRO A 29 -2.50 10.46 -1.55
C PRO A 29 -2.01 11.89 -1.31
N VAL A 30 -2.75 12.88 -1.82
CA VAL A 30 -2.43 14.30 -1.64
C VAL A 30 -2.52 14.69 -0.16
N MET A 31 -3.56 14.21 0.53
CA MET A 31 -3.74 14.40 1.96
C MET A 31 -2.61 13.76 2.77
N ILE A 32 -2.21 12.52 2.46
CA ILE A 32 -1.06 11.88 3.13
C ILE A 32 0.20 12.71 2.93
N CYS A 33 0.46 13.15 1.70
CA CYS A 33 1.61 14.00 1.38
C CYS A 33 1.58 15.31 2.19
N ALA A 34 0.43 15.98 2.25
CA ALA A 34 0.25 17.22 3.02
C ALA A 34 0.45 16.99 4.52
N ILE A 35 -0.09 15.90 5.09
CA ILE A 35 0.08 15.55 6.51
C ILE A 35 1.55 15.24 6.81
N ALA A 36 2.23 14.46 5.96
CA ALA A 36 3.64 14.14 6.15
C ALA A 36 4.53 15.39 6.03
N PHE A 37 4.22 16.28 5.08
CA PHE A 37 4.87 17.57 4.95
C PHE A 37 4.72 18.41 6.22
N MET A 38 3.49 18.63 6.68
CA MET A 38 3.22 19.40 7.90
C MET A 38 3.82 18.74 9.16
N GLY A 39 3.75 17.41 9.24
CA GLY A 39 4.32 16.62 10.33
C GLY A 39 5.83 16.78 10.46
N THR A 40 6.53 17.10 9.37
CA THR A 40 7.98 17.34 9.39
C THR A 40 8.35 18.57 10.24
N PHE A 41 7.54 19.63 10.19
CA PHE A 41 7.74 20.83 11.01
C PHE A 41 7.44 20.59 12.49
N LEU A 42 6.61 19.60 12.79
CA LEU A 42 6.25 19.21 14.16
C LEU A 42 7.26 18.25 14.79
N LEU A 43 8.22 17.71 14.04
CA LEU A 43 9.22 16.76 14.57
C LEU A 43 9.92 17.27 15.84
N PRO A 44 10.38 18.54 15.95
CA PRO A 44 11.02 19.02 17.19
C PRO A 44 10.08 18.99 18.39
N LEU A 45 8.78 19.27 18.18
CA LEU A 45 7.78 19.24 19.23
C LEU A 45 7.48 17.79 19.67
N ILE A 46 7.34 16.88 18.71
CA ILE A 46 7.09 15.47 19.00
C ILE A 46 8.28 14.86 19.75
N GLN A 47 9.51 15.17 19.33
CA GLN A 47 10.75 14.70 19.97
C GLN A 47 10.90 15.17 21.42
N ALA A 48 10.26 16.28 21.81
CA ALA A 48 10.26 16.72 23.21
C ALA A 48 9.44 15.79 24.12
N SER A 49 8.46 15.08 23.57
CA SER A 49 7.57 14.16 24.31
C SER A 49 7.86 12.68 24.09
N MET A 50 8.43 12.31 22.93
CA MET A 50 8.58 10.93 22.51
C MET A 50 9.93 10.72 21.82
N PRO A 51 10.71 9.70 22.21
CA PRO A 51 11.93 9.34 21.51
C PRO A 51 11.67 9.05 20.02
N ILE A 52 12.56 9.53 19.15
CA ILE A 52 12.43 9.34 17.69
C ILE A 52 12.39 7.84 17.31
N ASN A 53 13.08 6.98 18.06
CA ASN A 53 13.11 5.55 17.82
C ASN A 53 11.72 4.92 17.97
N ASP A 54 10.94 5.35 18.97
CA ASP A 54 9.61 4.80 19.21
C ASP A 54 8.65 5.21 18.08
N LEU A 55 8.79 6.44 17.56
CA LEU A 55 8.02 6.90 16.39
C LEU A 55 8.34 6.06 15.16
N VAL A 56 9.63 5.80 14.92
CA VAL A 56 10.07 4.98 13.80
C VAL A 56 9.50 3.57 13.93
N ILE A 57 9.60 2.93 15.11
CA ILE A 57 9.04 1.59 15.34
C ILE A 57 7.53 1.58 15.12
N LEU A 58 6.81 2.59 15.62
CA LEU A 58 5.36 2.67 15.49
C LEU A 58 4.93 2.77 14.01
N ILE A 59 5.59 3.63 13.23
CA ILE A 59 5.28 3.77 11.79
C ILE A 59 5.60 2.46 11.06
N HIS A 60 6.73 1.81 11.35
CA HIS A 60 7.04 0.51 10.74
C HIS A 60 6.01 -0.56 11.12
N ALA A 61 5.59 -0.63 12.39
CA ALA A 61 4.55 -1.55 12.83
C ALA A 61 3.22 -1.32 12.10
N GLN A 62 2.84 -0.06 11.85
CA GLN A 62 1.65 0.27 11.06
C GLN A 62 1.76 -0.21 9.61
N TYR A 63 2.90 -0.02 8.95
CA TYR A 63 3.10 -0.47 7.56
C TYR A 63 3.23 -2.00 7.46
N LEU A 64 3.84 -2.65 8.45
CA LEU A 64 3.83 -4.11 8.59
C LEU A 64 2.39 -4.62 8.70
N MET A 65 1.57 -4.02 9.58
CA MET A 65 0.18 -4.39 9.77
C MET A 65 -0.66 -4.13 8.52
N LEU A 66 -0.42 -3.01 7.82
CA LEU A 66 -1.05 -2.71 6.54
C LEU A 66 -0.74 -3.82 5.51
N GLY A 67 0.54 -4.20 5.39
CA GLY A 67 0.96 -5.30 4.52
C GLY A 67 0.28 -6.61 4.88
N PHE A 68 0.22 -6.93 6.17
CA PHE A 68 -0.50 -8.10 6.67
C PHE A 68 -1.99 -8.07 6.26
N MET A 69 -2.69 -6.95 6.49
CA MET A 69 -4.09 -6.81 6.12
C MET A 69 -4.31 -6.96 4.61
N VAL A 70 -3.49 -6.29 3.79
CA VAL A 70 -3.57 -6.38 2.32
C VAL A 70 -3.35 -7.82 1.85
N GLY A 71 -2.31 -8.50 2.35
CA GLY A 71 -2.06 -9.90 2.04
C GLY A 71 -3.24 -10.79 2.44
N ALA A 72 -3.81 -10.57 3.63
CA ALA A 72 -4.95 -11.33 4.13
C ALA A 72 -6.21 -11.13 3.31
N PHE A 73 -6.51 -9.89 2.89
CA PHE A 73 -7.62 -9.61 1.96
C PHE A 73 -7.41 -10.28 0.60
N GLY A 74 -6.17 -10.31 0.10
CA GLY A 74 -5.82 -11.04 -1.12
C GLY A 74 -6.16 -12.53 -1.06
N LEU A 75 -5.90 -13.16 0.09
CA LEU A 75 -6.21 -14.57 0.32
C LEU A 75 -7.69 -14.83 0.64
N LEU A 76 -8.31 -14.02 1.47
CA LEU A 76 -9.74 -14.15 1.81
C LEU A 76 -10.63 -13.93 0.58
N GLY A 77 -10.20 -13.08 -0.36
CA GLY A 77 -10.80 -12.99 -1.68
C GLY A 77 -10.88 -14.35 -2.38
N ASN A 78 -9.82 -15.17 -2.30
CA ASN A 78 -9.83 -16.53 -2.88
C ASN A 78 -10.85 -17.45 -2.20
N GLU A 79 -10.92 -17.49 -0.87
CA GLU A 79 -11.81 -18.41 -0.14
C GLU A 79 -13.29 -18.01 -0.19
N VAL A 80 -13.59 -16.71 -0.07
CA VAL A 80 -14.96 -16.19 -0.11
C VAL A 80 -15.53 -16.28 -1.53
N MET A 81 -14.71 -16.05 -2.58
CA MET A 81 -15.14 -16.27 -3.97
C MET A 81 -15.37 -17.76 -4.27
N ASN A 82 -14.58 -18.67 -3.68
CA ASN A 82 -14.76 -20.11 -3.91
C ASN A 82 -16.03 -20.68 -3.22
N ARG A 83 -16.50 -20.04 -2.15
CA ARG A 83 -17.66 -20.53 -1.35
C ARG A 83 -18.98 -19.80 -1.60
N ARG A 84 -19.01 -18.50 -1.91
CA ARG A 84 -20.27 -17.72 -1.97
C ARG A 84 -20.73 -17.29 -3.35
N PHE A 85 -19.84 -17.11 -4.31
CA PHE A 85 -20.20 -16.51 -5.60
C PHE A 85 -19.51 -17.25 -6.74
N GLY A 86 -20.10 -18.34 -7.20
CA GLY A 86 -19.65 -19.05 -8.40
C GLY A 86 -19.57 -18.19 -9.68
N GLN A 87 -19.87 -16.87 -9.63
CA GLN A 87 -19.85 -15.95 -10.77
C GLN A 87 -19.52 -14.46 -10.46
N ALA A 88 -19.12 -14.05 -9.25
CA ALA A 88 -18.74 -12.64 -8.99
C ALA A 88 -17.21 -12.53 -8.87
N SER A 89 -16.52 -12.79 -9.98
CA SER A 89 -15.07 -12.60 -10.07
C SER A 89 -14.74 -11.14 -10.33
N LEU A 90 -13.78 -10.61 -9.56
CA LEU A 90 -12.97 -9.46 -9.99
C LEU A 90 -12.43 -9.76 -11.42
N LEU A 91 -12.23 -8.76 -12.28
CA LEU A 91 -11.63 -8.90 -13.64
C LEU A 91 -10.29 -9.63 -13.64
N ALA A 92 -9.56 -9.59 -12.52
CA ALA A 92 -8.39 -10.45 -12.24
C ALA A 92 -8.67 -11.95 -12.45
N PHE A 93 -9.92 -12.34 -12.27
CA PHE A 93 -10.42 -13.71 -12.32
C PHE A 93 -11.41 -14.00 -13.45
N SER A 94 -11.87 -13.01 -14.23
CA SER A 94 -12.36 -13.27 -15.61
C SER A 94 -11.24 -13.80 -16.52
N ALA A 95 -9.98 -13.66 -16.09
CA ALA A 95 -8.83 -14.31 -16.72
C ALA A 95 -8.77 -15.84 -16.50
N ARG A 96 -9.65 -16.45 -15.69
CA ARG A 96 -9.72 -17.93 -15.54
C ARG A 96 -10.25 -18.67 -16.77
N THR A 97 -10.75 -17.97 -17.79
CA THR A 97 -11.00 -18.55 -19.12
C THR A 97 -9.75 -18.52 -20.01
N LEU A 98 -8.67 -17.87 -19.59
CA LEU A 98 -7.39 -17.84 -20.29
C LEU A 98 -6.42 -18.87 -19.66
N PRO A 99 -5.62 -19.57 -20.47
CA PRO A 99 -4.74 -20.66 -20.03
C PRO A 99 -3.48 -20.09 -19.36
N ILE A 100 -3.62 -19.54 -18.16
CA ILE A 100 -2.54 -18.83 -17.47
C ILE A 100 -2.18 -19.54 -16.15
N SER A 101 -0.88 -19.71 -15.91
CA SER A 101 -0.31 -20.40 -14.74
C SER A 101 -0.75 -19.78 -13.40
N PRO A 102 -1.10 -20.58 -12.38
CA PRO A 102 -1.39 -20.09 -11.02
C PRO A 102 -0.27 -19.25 -10.41
N ARG A 103 1.00 -19.59 -10.69
CA ARG A 103 2.18 -18.82 -10.22
C ARG A 103 2.21 -17.42 -10.85
N TYR A 104 1.75 -17.30 -12.09
CA TYR A 104 1.73 -16.02 -12.81
C TYR A 104 0.64 -15.08 -12.27
N ILE A 105 -0.54 -15.62 -11.94
CA ILE A 105 -1.63 -14.83 -11.32
C ILE A 105 -1.19 -14.31 -9.96
N PHE A 106 -0.53 -15.16 -9.15
CA PHE A 106 0.00 -14.76 -7.85
C PHE A 106 1.04 -13.63 -7.97
N THR A 107 2.01 -13.74 -8.89
CA THR A 107 3.01 -12.69 -9.10
C THR A 107 2.38 -11.37 -9.54
N ILE A 108 1.40 -11.40 -10.45
CA ILE A 108 0.70 -10.18 -10.88
C ILE A 108 -0.09 -9.57 -9.73
N PHE A 109 -0.76 -10.39 -8.92
CA PHE A 109 -1.51 -9.94 -7.75
C PHE A 109 -0.59 -9.19 -6.77
N VAL A 110 0.52 -9.82 -6.35
CA VAL A 110 1.48 -9.21 -5.43
C VAL A 110 2.06 -7.92 -6.02
N LEU A 111 2.44 -7.92 -7.29
CA LEU A 111 3.05 -6.76 -7.94
C LEU A 111 2.05 -5.61 -8.09
N LYS A 112 0.79 -5.91 -8.44
CA LYS A 112 -0.28 -4.92 -8.55
C LYS A 112 -0.61 -4.33 -7.19
N ASP A 113 -0.79 -5.13 -6.14
CA ASP A 113 -1.05 -4.64 -4.78
C ASP A 113 0.11 -3.81 -4.26
N THR A 114 1.34 -4.32 -4.44
CA THR A 114 2.55 -3.59 -4.03
C THR A 114 2.60 -2.22 -4.69
N LEU A 115 2.44 -2.13 -6.01
CA LEU A 115 2.47 -0.85 -6.72
C LEU A 115 1.30 0.05 -6.30
N TYR A 116 0.11 -0.50 -6.17
CA TYR A 116 -1.09 0.26 -5.82
C TYR A 116 -0.96 0.92 -4.44
N TYR A 117 -0.64 0.14 -3.41
CA TYR A 117 -0.48 0.65 -2.05
C TYR A 117 0.81 1.49 -1.90
N PHE A 118 1.86 1.18 -2.66
CA PHE A 118 3.05 2.02 -2.70
C PHE A 118 2.73 3.44 -3.17
N PHE A 119 2.04 3.60 -4.31
CA PHE A 119 1.71 4.93 -4.84
C PHE A 119 0.65 5.66 -4.02
N LEU A 120 -0.25 4.93 -3.35
CA LEU A 120 -1.32 5.57 -2.57
C LEU A 120 -0.91 5.91 -1.13
N TRP A 121 0.00 5.15 -0.51
CA TRP A 121 0.36 5.29 0.91
C TRP A 121 1.83 5.61 1.14
N ILE A 122 2.73 4.75 0.66
CA ILE A 122 4.16 4.82 1.00
C ILE A 122 4.83 6.02 0.32
N PHE A 123 4.62 6.15 -0.99
CA PHE A 123 5.23 7.18 -1.81
C PHE A 123 4.79 8.59 -1.39
N PRO A 124 3.49 8.89 -1.18
CA PRO A 124 3.07 10.22 -0.76
C PRO A 124 3.62 10.60 0.62
N LEU A 125 3.73 9.63 1.54
CA LEU A 125 4.34 9.86 2.86
C LEU A 125 5.82 10.26 2.71
N GLY A 126 6.60 9.47 1.96
CA GLY A 126 8.01 9.78 1.74
C GLY A 126 8.21 11.06 0.94
N ALA A 127 7.35 11.37 -0.03
CA ALA A 127 7.39 12.61 -0.81
C ALA A 127 7.08 13.83 0.07
N GLY A 128 6.05 13.77 0.92
CA GLY A 128 5.72 14.84 1.85
C GLY A 128 6.84 15.09 2.85
N PHE A 129 7.41 14.03 3.44
CA PHE A 129 8.55 14.14 4.34
C PHE A 129 9.81 14.67 3.64
N LEU A 130 10.07 14.24 2.40
CA LEU A 130 11.18 14.74 1.59
C LEU A 130 11.05 16.24 1.36
N VAL A 131 9.88 16.71 0.91
CA VAL A 131 9.65 18.13 0.68
C VAL A 131 9.79 18.91 2.00
N GLY A 132 9.21 18.42 3.10
CA GLY A 132 9.34 19.03 4.42
C GLY A 132 10.79 19.14 4.87
N SER A 133 11.61 18.11 4.61
CA SER A 133 13.02 18.07 5.00
C SER A 133 13.86 19.18 4.36
N LEU A 134 13.50 19.59 3.14
CA LEU A 134 14.15 20.70 2.44
C LEU A 134 13.92 22.05 3.14
N PHE A 135 12.78 22.24 3.81
CA PHE A 135 12.46 23.46 4.53
C PHE A 135 12.99 23.46 5.98
N THR A 136 13.04 22.28 6.61
CA THR A 136 13.52 22.14 8.00
C THR A 136 15.03 21.94 8.11
N GLY A 137 15.74 21.77 6.98
CA GLY A 137 17.17 21.48 6.95
C GLY A 137 17.52 20.05 7.37
N THR A 138 16.53 19.15 7.42
CA THR A 138 16.75 17.74 7.73
C THR A 138 17.45 17.04 6.56
N PRO A 139 18.49 16.22 6.79
CA PRO A 139 19.19 15.53 5.71
C PRO A 139 18.23 14.65 4.88
N VAL A 140 18.30 14.79 3.55
CA VAL A 140 17.51 14.05 2.57
C VAL A 140 17.71 12.52 2.67
N PHE A 141 18.79 12.08 3.31
CA PHE A 141 19.03 10.68 3.60
C PHE A 141 17.88 10.03 4.41
N TYR A 142 17.32 10.72 5.41
CA TYR A 142 16.27 10.16 6.27
C TYR A 142 14.95 9.86 5.53
N PRO A 143 14.35 10.78 4.75
CA PRO A 143 13.13 10.49 4.01
C PRO A 143 13.31 9.37 2.96
N LEU A 144 14.46 9.31 2.30
CA LEU A 144 14.77 8.23 1.35
C LEU A 144 14.91 6.88 2.04
N ASN A 145 15.58 6.85 3.20
CA ASN A 145 15.73 5.63 4.00
C ASN A 145 14.37 5.14 4.52
N ILE A 146 13.55 6.04 5.08
CA ILE A 146 12.19 5.71 5.52
C ILE A 146 11.34 5.15 4.38
N LEU A 147 11.39 5.75 3.19
CA LEU A 147 10.62 5.24 2.05
C LEU A 147 11.01 3.79 1.70
N LEU A 148 12.31 3.48 1.75
CA LEU A 148 12.81 2.12 1.53
C LEU A 148 12.40 1.16 2.66
N THR A 149 12.61 1.53 3.93
CA THR A 149 12.35 0.64 5.06
C THR A 149 10.86 0.40 5.30
N LEU A 150 10.00 1.40 5.05
CA LEU A 150 8.55 1.22 5.10
C LEU A 150 8.05 0.31 3.98
N THR A 151 8.64 0.41 2.77
CA THR A 151 8.34 -0.52 1.68
C THR A 151 8.71 -1.95 2.07
N LEU A 152 9.89 -2.15 2.65
CA LEU A 152 10.30 -3.47 3.15
C LEU A 152 9.38 -3.98 4.25
N SER A 153 9.00 -3.13 5.20
CA SER A 153 8.09 -3.50 6.29
C SER A 153 6.71 -3.94 5.77
N PHE A 154 6.17 -3.20 4.80
CA PHE A 154 4.92 -3.56 4.11
C PHE A 154 5.03 -4.88 3.36
N LEU A 155 6.12 -5.09 2.60
CA LEU A 155 6.38 -6.34 1.89
C LEU A 155 6.51 -7.51 2.86
N THR A 156 7.22 -7.34 3.99
CA THR A 156 7.34 -8.36 5.03
C THR A 156 5.97 -8.75 5.58
N GLY A 157 5.11 -7.77 5.87
CA GLY A 157 3.73 -8.02 6.33
C GLY A 157 2.93 -8.87 5.35
N MET A 158 2.97 -8.53 4.05
CA MET A 158 2.31 -9.33 3.00
C MET A 158 2.91 -10.74 2.88
N SER A 159 4.25 -10.86 2.88
CA SER A 159 4.93 -12.14 2.75
C SER A 159 4.63 -13.10 3.90
N VAL A 160 4.51 -12.61 5.14
CA VAL A 160 4.12 -13.43 6.29
C VAL A 160 2.77 -14.09 6.06
N VAL A 161 1.80 -13.34 5.53
CA VAL A 161 0.46 -13.89 5.26
C VAL A 161 0.49 -14.95 4.17
N PHE A 162 1.25 -14.73 3.10
CA PHE A 162 1.40 -15.75 2.06
C PHE A 162 2.10 -17.00 2.56
N PHE A 163 3.12 -16.85 3.41
CA PHE A 163 3.80 -17.98 4.04
C PHE A 163 2.88 -18.78 4.97
N LEU A 164 1.98 -18.12 5.71
CA LEU A 164 1.00 -18.80 6.57
C LEU A 164 -0.12 -19.49 5.78
N SER A 165 -0.25 -19.19 4.49
CA SER A 165 -1.31 -19.72 3.62
C SER A 165 -0.91 -20.93 2.76
N SER A 166 0.38 -21.25 2.74
CA SER A 166 0.96 -22.42 2.06
C SER A 166 1.00 -23.64 2.98
#